data_AF-A0A7U4JBA7-F1
#
_entry.id   AF-A0A7U4JBA7-F1
#
_cell.length_a   1.000
_cell.length_b   1.000
_cell.length_c   1.000
_cell.angle_alpha   90.00
_cell.angle_beta   90.00
_cell.angle_gamma   90.00
#
_symmetry.space_group_name_H-M   'P 1'
#
loop_
_entity.id
_entity.type
_entity.pdbx_description
1 polymer ?
#
loop_
_entity_poly.entity_id
_entity_poly.type
_entity_poly.pdbx_seq_one_letter_code
_entity_poly.pdbx_strand_id
1 'polypeptide(L)' 'MPPEPHPLATPQTARAAIRVGDRLALEAEVRVTPLGLIAIGGLVAAVLLSVPPIVRAARGVASARLPE' A
#
# COMPACT_ATOMS: atom_id res chain seq x y z
N MET A 1 -9.66 21.32 -31.45
CA MET A 1 -9.26 19.92 -31.21
C MET A 1 -9.31 19.68 -29.70
N PRO A 2 -10.08 18.70 -29.19
CA PRO A 2 -10.07 18.39 -27.77
C PRO A 2 -8.68 17.90 -27.35
N PRO A 3 -8.23 18.19 -26.11
CA PRO A 3 -6.95 17.68 -25.61
C PRO A 3 -6.97 16.14 -25.58
N GLU A 4 -5.90 15.51 -26.07
CA GLU A 4 -5.76 14.06 -25.98
C GLU A 4 -5.63 13.62 -24.50
N PRO A 5 -6.21 12.48 -24.11
CA PRO A 5 -6.10 11.99 -22.73
C PRO A 5 -4.64 11.75 -22.35
N HIS A 6 -4.21 12.31 -21.21
CA HIS A 6 -2.86 12.09 -20.71
C HIS A 6 -2.66 10.58 -20.41
N PRO A 7 -1.55 9.95 -20.84
CA PRO A 7 -1.35 8.50 -20.70
C PRO A 7 -1.44 8.02 -19.24
N LEU A 8 -0.95 8.83 -18.30
CA LEU A 8 -1.03 8.54 -16.86
C LEU A 8 -2.42 8.70 -16.24
N ALA A 9 -3.35 9.36 -16.94
CA ALA A 9 -4.73 9.54 -16.51
C ALA A 9 -5.66 8.46 -17.09
N THR A 10 -5.19 7.65 -18.04
CA THR A 10 -5.98 6.59 -18.65
C THR A 10 -6.09 5.40 -17.69
N PRO A 11 -7.31 4.97 -17.30
CA PRO A 11 -7.48 3.83 -16.40
C PRO A 11 -7.00 2.52 -17.01
N GLN A 12 -6.32 1.71 -16.21
CA GLN A 12 -5.87 0.36 -16.54
C GLN A 12 -6.56 -0.64 -15.61
N THR A 13 -6.95 -1.79 -16.15
CA THR A 13 -7.59 -2.87 -15.38
C THR A 13 -6.59 -4.00 -15.20
N ALA A 14 -6.37 -4.41 -13.95
CA ALA A 14 -5.58 -5.57 -13.58
C ALA A 14 -6.49 -6.60 -12.90
N ARG A 15 -6.33 -7.87 -13.28
CA ARG A 15 -7.01 -8.99 -12.63
C ARG A 15 -5.98 -9.91 -11.99
N ALA A 16 -6.21 -10.29 -10.75
CA ALA A 16 -5.40 -11.23 -10.00
C ALA A 16 -6.29 -12.37 -9.51
N ALA A 17 -5.94 -13.60 -9.88
CA ALA A 17 -6.53 -14.80 -9.31
C ALA A 17 -5.51 -15.39 -8.33
N ILE A 18 -5.91 -15.54 -7.07
CA ILE A 18 -5.08 -16.07 -5.99
C ILE A 18 -5.71 -17.38 -5.55
N ARG A 19 -4.97 -18.49 -5.63
CA ARG A 19 -5.37 -19.77 -5.04
C ARG A 19 -4.46 -20.12 -3.88
N VAL A 20 -5.05 -20.52 -2.76
CA VAL A 20 -4.35 -20.98 -1.56
C VAL A 20 -4.81 -22.41 -1.25
N GLY A 21 -3.99 -23.38 -1.64
CA GLY A 21 -4.34 -24.81 -1.60
C GLY A 21 -5.58 -25.12 -2.44
N ASP A 22 -6.34 -26.12 -2.02
CA ASP A 22 -7.59 -26.53 -2.70
C ASP A 22 -8.85 -25.85 -2.16
N ARG A 23 -8.73 -25.02 -1.11
CA ARG A 23 -9.88 -24.52 -0.34
C ARG A 23 -10.21 -23.05 -0.58
N LEU A 24 -9.26 -22.27 -1.08
CA LEU A 24 -9.44 -20.83 -1.23
C LEU A 24 -9.04 -20.41 -2.62
N ALA A 25 -10.03 -19.93 -3.38
CA ALA A 25 -9.83 -19.22 -4.63
C ALA A 25 -10.39 -17.80 -4.45
N LEU A 26 -9.55 -16.81 -4.71
CA LEU A 26 -9.90 -15.39 -4.67
C LEU A 26 -9.68 -14.80 -6.05
N GLU A 27 -10.66 -14.10 -6.58
CA GLU A 27 -10.50 -13.27 -7.76
C GLU A 27 -10.59 -11.81 -7.35
N ALA A 28 -9.61 -11.02 -7.78
CA ALA A 28 -9.57 -9.59 -7.57
C ALA A 28 -9.46 -8.90 -8.92
N GLU A 29 -10.36 -7.95 -9.18
CA GLU A 29 -10.25 -7.03 -10.31
C GLU A 29 -10.07 -5.63 -9.76
N VAL A 30 -9.06 -4.92 -10.28
CA VAL A 30 -8.69 -3.59 -9.84
C VAL A 30 -8.55 -2.70 -11.07
N ARG A 31 -9.26 -1.57 -11.07
CA ARG A 31 -9.17 -0.55 -12.12
C ARG A 31 -8.55 0.72 -11.53
N VAL A 32 -7.34 1.06 -11.97
CA VAL A 32 -6.58 2.21 -11.46
C VAL A 32 -5.89 2.95 -12.60
N THR A 33 -5.65 4.25 -12.43
CA THR A 33 -4.76 4.99 -13.33
C THR A 33 -3.30 4.78 -12.89
N PRO A 34 -2.31 4.87 -13.80
CA PRO A 34 -0.90 4.85 -13.41
C PRO A 34 -0.56 5.92 -12.37
N LEU A 35 -1.13 7.13 -12.52
CA LEU A 35 -0.96 8.20 -11.54
C LEU A 35 -1.55 7.81 -10.16
N GLY A 36 -2.72 7.18 -10.13
CA GLY A 36 -3.34 6.68 -8.92
C GLY A 36 -2.52 5.59 -8.23
N LEU A 37 -1.89 4.70 -9.01
CA LEU A 37 -1.00 3.66 -8.47
C LEU A 37 0.22 4.26 -7.77
N ILE A 38 0.85 5.27 -8.38
CA ILE A 38 1.98 5.99 -7.76
C ILE A 38 1.53 6.68 -6.46
N ALA A 39 0.37 7.32 -6.46
CA ALA A 39 -0.17 7.97 -5.27
C ALA A 39 -0.43 6.96 -4.13
N ILE A 40 -1.01 5.79 -4.44
CA ILE A 40 -1.20 4.70 -3.47
C ILE A 40 0.15 4.22 -2.95
N GLY A 41 1.13 4.01 -3.82
CA GLY A 41 2.48 3.59 -3.43
C GLY A 41 3.14 4.58 -2.47
N GLY A 42 3.08 5.88 -2.78
CA GLY A 42 3.59 6.94 -1.90
C GLY A 42 2.87 6.98 -0.55
N LEU A 43 1.54 6.85 -0.55
CA LEU A 43 0.75 6.82 0.67
C LEU A 43 1.10 5.61 1.55
N VAL A 44 1.14 4.41 0.98
CA VAL A 44 1.48 3.18 1.71
C VAL A 44 2.91 3.26 2.25
N ALA A 45 3.86 3.77 1.46
CA ALA A 45 5.23 3.99 1.92
C ALA A 45 5.28 4.95 3.12
N ALA A 46 4.55 6.07 3.08
CA ALA A 46 4.48 7.01 4.20
C ALA A 46 3.90 6.37 5.47
N VAL A 47 2.83 5.58 5.33
CA VAL A 47 2.24 4.82 6.45
C VAL A 47 3.26 3.85 7.03
N LEU A 48 3.91 3.04 6.20
CA LEU A 48 4.90 2.06 6.67
C LEU A 48 6.12 2.75 7.32
N LEU A 49 6.56 3.89 6.80
CA LEU A 49 7.68 4.66 7.35
C LEU A 49 7.34 5.32 8.70
N SER A 50 6.06 5.56 8.99
CA SER A 50 5.62 6.10 10.29
C SER A 50 5.78 5.10 11.45
N VAL A 51 5.81 3.80 11.18
CA VAL A 51 5.78 2.75 12.22
C VAL A 51 7.10 2.59 13.00
N PRO A 52 8.29 2.50 12.36
CA PRO A 52 9.55 2.33 13.07
C PRO A 52 9.83 3.33 14.20
N PRO A 53 9.65 4.65 14.03
CA PRO A 53 9.88 5.60 15.12
C PRO A 53 8.89 5.42 16.28
N ILE A 54 7.63 5.06 16.01
CA ILE A 54 6.63 4.76 17.03
C ILE A 54 7.07 3.55 17.86
N VAL A 55 7.48 2.48 17.19
CA VAL A 55 7.98 1.25 17.85
C VAL A 55 9.25 1.53 18.64
N ARG A 56 10.18 2.32 18.09
CA ARG A 56 11.42 2.72 18.77
C ARG A 56 11.13 3.52 20.03
N ALA A 57 10.23 4.50 19.97
CA ALA A 57 9.82 5.30 21.12
C ALA A 57 9.18 4.42 22.21
N ALA A 58 8.28 3.51 21.82
CA ALA A 58 7.64 2.58 22.75
C ALA A 58 8.65 1.68 23.46
N ARG A 59 9.67 1.17 22.74
CA ARG A 59 10.76 0.37 23.34
C ARG A 59 11.60 1.18 24.33
N GLY A 60 11.95 2.43 24.01
CA GLY A 60 12.71 3.29 24.91
C GLY A 60 11.98 3.54 26.24
N VAL A 61 10.66 3.76 26.19
CA VAL A 61 9.83 3.91 27.38
C VAL A 61 9.76 2.61 28.18
N ALA A 62 9.65 1.45 27.53
CA ALA A 62 9.61 0.16 28.21
C ALA A 62 10.93 -0.13 28.97
N SER A 63 12.08 0.14 28.35
CA SER A 63 13.38 0.00 29.00
C SER A 63 13.59 0.97 30.16
N ALA A 64 13.07 2.20 30.07
CA ALA A 64 13.18 3.18 31.15
C ALA A 64 12.27 2.88 32.36
N ARG A 65 11.23 2.04 32.20
CA ARG A 65 10.31 1.64 33.28
C ARG A 65 10.72 0.39 34.04
N LEU A 66 11.82 -0.26 33.66
CA LEU A 66 12.47 -1.34 34.42
C LEU A 66 13.74 -0.80 35.10
N PRO A 67 13.62 -0.03 36.19
CA PRO A 67 14.72 0.10 37.14
C PRO A 67 14.80 -1.20 37.95
N GLU A 68 15.93 -1.91 37.86
CA GLU A 68 16.36 -2.88 38.87
C GLU A 68 16.93 -2.15 40.09
#